data_AF-A0A7C4FK03-F1
#
_entry.id   AF-A0A7C4FK03-F1
#
_cell.length_a   1.000
_cell.length_b   1.000
_cell.length_c   1.000
_cell.angle_alpha   90.00
_cell.angle_beta   90.00
_cell.angle_gamma   90.00
#
_symmetry.space_group_name_H-M   'P 1'
#
loop_
_entity.id
_entity.type
_entity.pdbx_description
1 polymer ?
#
loop_
_entity_poly.entity_id
_entity_poly.type
_entity_poly.pdbx_seq_one_letter_code
_entity_poly.pdbx_strand_id
1 'polypeptide(L)'
;MGINLKYILKEGKVHNLSKEKLCYYYFSYPEKVLFVDIETEGLSKDKNDITIIGVYHRGVYRPFIKGLNLQRAFEFLSSIPIWVTFNGENFDIPFIKKKFPELSTPYIHIDLFKLTAAVGLKGGLKKIEKQLGINRKTEGMNGYDAVRLWRRWEDSGDRSALRTLILYNREDVINLKKIMECVGRLILQREGKDLLSSIK
;
A
#
# COMPACT_ATOMS: atom_id res chain seq x y z
N MET A 1 5.06 21.86 17.64
CA MET A 1 4.96 22.60 16.37
C MET A 1 4.39 21.69 15.30
N GLY A 2 3.09 21.77 15.01
CA GLY A 2 2.46 20.97 13.97
C GLY A 2 2.82 21.53 12.59
N ILE A 3 3.65 20.82 11.83
CA ILE A 3 3.95 21.21 10.45
C ILE A 3 2.67 21.03 9.64
N ASN A 4 2.18 22.14 9.07
CA ASN A 4 0.97 22.17 8.26
C ASN A 4 1.23 21.43 6.94
N LEU A 5 0.38 20.47 6.58
CA LEU A 5 0.52 19.72 5.33
C LEU A 5 0.55 20.66 4.11
N LYS A 6 -0.13 21.82 4.15
CA LYS A 6 -0.04 22.84 3.08
C LYS A 6 1.36 23.41 2.91
N TYR A 7 2.15 23.52 3.97
CA TYR A 7 3.55 23.97 3.89
C TYR A 7 4.44 22.88 3.29
N ILE A 8 4.24 21.63 3.71
CA ILE A 8 4.93 20.46 3.13
C ILE A 8 4.62 20.31 1.64
N LEU A 9 3.36 20.48 1.26
CA LEU A 9 2.94 20.40 -0.13
C LEU A 9 3.48 21.59 -0.97
N LYS A 10 3.82 22.72 -0.33
CA LYS A 10 4.41 23.91 -0.97
C LYS A 10 5.93 23.82 -1.18
N GLU A 11 6.67 23.20 -0.27
CA GLU A 11 8.15 23.16 -0.33
C GLU A 11 8.73 21.97 -1.11
N GLY A 12 7.87 21.13 -1.69
CA GLY A 12 8.31 19.94 -2.44
C GLY A 12 8.49 18.71 -1.57
N LYS A 13 8.88 17.59 -2.20
CA LYS A 13 8.89 16.25 -1.60
C LYS A 13 9.66 16.21 -0.28
N VAL A 14 9.08 15.58 0.75
CA VAL A 14 9.79 15.36 2.01
C VAL A 14 10.54 14.04 1.93
N HIS A 15 11.84 14.13 1.71
CA HIS A 15 12.72 12.97 1.78
C HIS A 15 13.12 12.69 3.23
N ASN A 16 13.34 11.42 3.56
CA ASN A 16 13.93 10.97 4.84
C ASN A 16 13.15 11.37 6.10
N LEU A 17 11.82 11.23 6.08
CA LEU A 17 11.02 11.30 7.30
C LEU A 17 11.34 10.12 8.23
N SER A 18 11.45 10.39 9.54
CA SER A 18 11.53 9.34 10.54
C SER A 18 10.24 8.52 10.57
N LYS A 19 10.29 7.28 11.09
CA LYS A 19 9.13 6.39 11.13
C LYS A 19 7.99 6.99 11.95
N GLU A 20 8.33 7.72 13.00
CA GLU A 20 7.44 8.43 13.91
C GLU A 20 6.74 9.56 13.15
N LYS A 21 7.48 10.37 12.38
CA LYS A 21 6.89 11.41 11.53
C LYS A 21 5.97 10.82 10.46
N LEU A 22 6.34 9.70 9.84
CA LEU A 22 5.45 8.99 8.90
C LEU A 22 4.13 8.59 9.58
N CYS A 23 4.20 8.01 10.78
CA CYS A 23 3.02 7.64 11.56
C CYS A 23 2.19 8.87 11.97
N TYR A 24 2.85 9.95 12.39
CA TYR A 24 2.19 11.21 12.74
C TYR A 24 1.38 11.76 11.56
N TYR A 25 1.95 11.83 10.36
CA TYR A 25 1.22 12.32 9.17
C TYR A 25 0.04 11.41 8.81
N TYR A 26 0.21 10.09 8.89
CA TYR A 26 -0.88 9.15 8.68
C TYR A 26 -2.07 9.41 9.62
N PHE A 27 -1.82 9.53 10.94
CA PHE A 27 -2.88 9.75 11.91
C PHE A 27 -3.45 11.17 11.89
N SER A 28 -2.66 12.17 11.51
CA SER A 28 -3.09 13.57 11.47
C SER A 28 -3.94 13.91 10.25
N TYR A 29 -3.76 13.18 9.14
CA TYR A 29 -4.42 13.47 7.85
C TYR A 29 -5.00 12.21 7.20
N PRO A 30 -5.89 11.45 7.87
CA PRO A 30 -6.42 10.19 7.35
C PRO A 30 -7.20 10.35 6.03
N GLU A 31 -7.76 11.53 5.77
CA GLU A 31 -8.43 11.89 4.52
C GLU A 31 -7.45 12.15 3.35
N LYS A 32 -6.14 12.16 3.61
CA LYS A 32 -5.08 12.34 2.61
C LYS A 32 -4.28 11.06 2.36
N VAL A 33 -4.77 9.92 2.87
CA VAL A 33 -4.11 8.61 2.75
C VAL A 33 -4.76 7.77 1.66
N LEU A 34 -3.92 7.19 0.81
CA LEU A 34 -4.27 6.19 -0.18
C LEU A 34 -3.51 4.90 0.15
N PHE A 35 -4.22 3.80 0.35
CA PHE A 35 -3.60 2.47 0.40
C PHE A 35 -3.58 1.90 -1.01
N VAL A 36 -2.43 1.37 -1.42
CA VAL A 36 -2.21 0.87 -2.79
C VAL A 36 -1.51 -0.48 -2.72
N ASP A 37 -1.98 -1.40 -3.55
CA ASP A 37 -1.33 -2.69 -3.85
C ASP A 37 -1.64 -3.06 -5.31
N ILE A 38 -0.70 -3.74 -5.97
CA ILE A 38 -0.83 -4.13 -7.38
C ILE A 38 -0.74 -5.63 -7.58
N GLU A 39 -1.42 -6.09 -8.63
CA GLU A 39 -1.19 -7.41 -9.23
C GLU A 39 -0.54 -7.25 -10.61
N THR A 40 0.28 -8.21 -11.01
CA THR A 40 1.04 -8.17 -12.26
C THR A 40 0.97 -9.50 -12.99
N GLU A 41 1.37 -9.51 -14.26
CA GLU A 41 1.48 -10.75 -15.06
C GLU A 41 2.67 -11.63 -14.64
N GLY A 42 3.52 -11.10 -13.78
CA GLY A 42 4.77 -11.71 -13.31
C GLY A 42 5.65 -10.69 -12.60
N LEU A 43 6.78 -11.15 -12.06
CA LEU A 43 7.59 -10.36 -11.13
C LEU A 43 8.51 -9.32 -11.80
N SER A 44 8.74 -9.42 -13.11
CA SER A 44 9.69 -8.54 -13.79
C SER A 44 8.97 -7.36 -14.43
N LYS A 45 9.18 -6.16 -13.90
CA LYS A 45 8.59 -4.93 -14.48
C LYS A 45 8.96 -4.72 -15.94
N ASP A 46 10.09 -5.26 -16.40
CA ASP A 46 10.54 -5.07 -17.79
C ASP A 46 9.80 -6.02 -18.74
N LYS A 47 9.42 -7.21 -18.27
CA LYS A 47 8.74 -8.25 -19.06
C LYS A 47 7.23 -8.33 -18.86
N ASN A 48 6.72 -7.76 -17.77
CA ASN A 48 5.33 -7.88 -17.35
C ASN A 48 4.67 -6.51 -17.17
N ASP A 49 3.35 -6.47 -17.33
CA ASP A 49 2.52 -5.30 -17.06
C ASP A 49 1.67 -5.49 -15.80
N ILE A 50 1.10 -4.39 -15.31
CA ILE A 50 0.14 -4.39 -14.21
C ILE A 50 -1.20 -4.95 -14.71
N THR A 51 -1.80 -5.86 -13.94
CA THR A 51 -3.12 -6.44 -14.21
C THR A 51 -4.20 -5.75 -13.39
N ILE A 52 -3.93 -5.48 -12.11
CA ILE A 52 -4.83 -4.74 -11.21
C ILE A 52 -4.03 -3.72 -10.40
N ILE A 53 -4.57 -2.50 -10.26
CA ILE A 53 -4.22 -1.56 -9.20
C ILE A 53 -5.40 -1.48 -8.25
N GLY A 54 -5.22 -1.99 -7.04
CA GLY A 54 -6.19 -1.83 -5.97
C GLY A 54 -5.89 -0.57 -5.20
N VAL A 55 -6.91 0.25 -4.96
CA VAL A 55 -6.78 1.39 -4.05
C VAL A 55 -7.85 1.35 -2.96
N TYR A 56 -7.51 1.81 -1.78
CA TYR A 56 -8.46 2.04 -0.70
C TYR A 56 -8.28 3.43 -0.13
N HIS A 57 -9.37 4.20 -0.16
CA HIS A 57 -9.41 5.58 0.29
C HIS A 57 -10.76 5.88 0.92
N ARG A 58 -10.74 6.50 2.12
CA ARG A 58 -11.94 6.92 2.87
C ARG A 58 -13.03 5.84 2.96
N GLY A 59 -12.64 4.61 3.30
CA GLY A 59 -13.59 3.51 3.48
C GLY A 59 -13.95 2.74 2.21
N VAL A 60 -13.47 3.17 1.05
CA VAL A 60 -13.90 2.60 -0.24
C VAL A 60 -12.72 1.99 -0.99
N TYR A 61 -12.84 0.69 -1.27
CA TYR A 61 -11.94 -0.03 -2.18
C TYR A 61 -12.37 0.17 -3.63
N ARG A 62 -11.42 0.38 -4.53
CA ARG A 62 -11.64 0.47 -5.98
C ARG A 62 -10.57 -0.34 -6.71
N PRO A 63 -10.96 -1.35 -7.51
CA PRO A 63 -10.06 -2.03 -8.42
C PRO A 63 -9.99 -1.29 -9.76
N PHE A 64 -8.78 -1.10 -10.28
CA PHE A 64 -8.51 -0.66 -11.64
C PHE A 64 -7.83 -1.78 -12.39
N ILE A 65 -8.49 -2.29 -13.43
CA ILE A 65 -8.18 -3.57 -14.07
C ILE A 65 -7.73 -3.31 -15.51
N LYS A 66 -6.64 -3.96 -15.93
CA LYS A 66 -6.12 -3.93 -17.29
C LYS A 66 -7.20 -4.31 -18.31
N GLY A 67 -7.28 -3.55 -19.40
CA GLY A 67 -8.29 -3.73 -20.44
C GLY A 67 -9.71 -3.23 -20.08
N LEU A 68 -9.97 -2.83 -18.82
CA LEU A 68 -11.29 -2.34 -18.41
C LEU A 68 -11.26 -0.85 -18.00
N ASN A 69 -10.53 -0.53 -16.94
CA ASN A 69 -10.53 0.81 -16.35
C ASN A 69 -9.17 1.23 -15.76
N LEU A 70 -8.10 0.48 -16.04
CA LEU A 70 -6.76 0.70 -15.46
C LEU A 70 -6.29 2.15 -15.53
N GLN A 71 -6.53 2.82 -16.66
CA GLN A 71 -6.12 4.21 -16.88
C GLN A 71 -6.75 5.20 -15.89
N ARG A 72 -7.93 4.88 -15.34
CA ARG A 72 -8.59 5.72 -14.33
C ARG A 72 -7.87 5.70 -12.97
N ALA A 73 -6.93 4.77 -12.75
CA ALA A 73 -6.10 4.77 -11.55
C ALA A 73 -5.26 6.05 -11.41
N PHE A 74 -4.84 6.62 -12.55
CA PHE A 74 -4.00 7.82 -12.58
C PHE A 74 -4.56 8.97 -11.75
N GLU A 75 -5.87 9.23 -11.84
CA GLU A 75 -6.53 10.32 -11.11
C GLU A 75 -6.43 10.13 -9.58
N PHE A 76 -6.62 8.91 -9.09
CA PHE A 76 -6.53 8.62 -7.65
C PHE A 76 -5.10 8.68 -7.15
N LEU A 77 -4.17 8.12 -7.93
CA LEU A 77 -2.76 8.12 -7.59
C LEU A 77 -2.21 9.55 -7.56
N SER A 78 -2.56 10.38 -8.55
CA SER A 78 -2.06 11.77 -8.65
C SER A 78 -2.69 12.75 -7.65
N SER A 79 -3.91 12.49 -7.17
CA SER A 79 -4.64 13.43 -6.32
C SER A 79 -4.37 13.29 -4.82
N ILE A 80 -3.83 12.15 -4.37
CA ILE A 80 -3.70 11.85 -2.94
C ILE A 80 -2.22 11.81 -2.52
N PRO A 81 -1.79 12.66 -1.57
CA PRO A 81 -0.37 12.92 -1.34
C PRO A 81 0.34 11.90 -0.45
N ILE A 82 -0.39 11.09 0.34
CA ILE A 82 0.19 10.09 1.24
C ILE A 82 -0.19 8.70 0.74
N TRP A 83 0.79 7.91 0.32
CA TRP A 83 0.57 6.52 -0.07
C TRP A 83 1.08 5.57 0.99
N VAL A 84 0.34 4.48 1.20
CA VAL A 84 0.74 3.36 2.05
C VAL A 84 0.73 2.09 1.20
N THR A 85 1.85 1.38 1.18
CA THR A 85 2.03 0.12 0.44
C THR A 85 2.74 -0.92 1.31
N PHE A 86 2.89 -2.15 0.83
CA PHE A 86 3.75 -3.15 1.46
C PHE A 86 4.87 -3.58 0.52
N ASN A 87 6.12 -3.27 0.85
CA ASN A 87 7.28 -3.47 -0.01
C ASN A 87 7.18 -2.75 -1.38
N GLY A 88 6.37 -1.68 -1.43
CA GLY A 88 6.08 -1.00 -2.69
C GLY A 88 7.25 -0.16 -3.20
N GLU A 89 8.20 0.22 -2.36
CA GLU A 89 9.41 0.91 -2.84
C GLU A 89 10.20 0.04 -3.82
N ASN A 90 10.23 -1.27 -3.57
CA ASN A 90 10.97 -2.24 -4.37
C ASN A 90 10.15 -2.86 -5.51
N PHE A 91 8.81 -2.77 -5.45
CA PHE A 91 7.92 -3.48 -6.37
C PHE A 91 6.85 -2.58 -6.99
N ASP A 92 5.85 -2.17 -6.20
CA ASP A 92 4.68 -1.44 -6.67
C ASP A 92 5.03 -0.12 -7.37
N ILE A 93 5.85 0.71 -6.74
CA ILE A 93 6.21 2.04 -7.25
C ILE A 93 6.97 1.94 -8.58
N PRO A 94 7.98 1.07 -8.76
CA PRO A 94 8.59 0.83 -10.06
C PRO A 94 7.61 0.44 -11.17
N PHE A 95 6.67 -0.47 -10.90
CA PHE A 95 5.64 -0.88 -11.87
C PHE A 95 4.69 0.28 -12.19
N ILE A 96 4.17 0.96 -11.16
CA ILE A 96 3.24 2.09 -11.33
C ILE A 96 3.89 3.21 -12.14
N LYS A 97 5.16 3.54 -11.89
CA LYS A 97 5.90 4.54 -12.68
C LYS A 97 6.14 4.11 -14.13
N LYS A 98 6.41 2.82 -14.37
CA LYS A 98 6.48 2.31 -15.75
C LYS A 98 5.13 2.48 -16.45
N LYS A 99 4.03 2.22 -15.73
CA LYS A 99 2.68 2.31 -16.28
C LYS A 99 2.22 3.74 -16.55
N PHE A 100 2.58 4.66 -15.65
CA PHE A 100 2.23 6.07 -15.69
C PHE A 100 3.51 6.92 -15.53
N PRO A 101 4.31 7.10 -16.59
CA PRO A 101 5.57 7.85 -16.52
C PRO A 101 5.40 9.31 -16.07
N GLU A 102 4.25 9.91 -16.36
CA GLU A 102 3.87 11.27 -16.00
C GLU A 102 3.40 11.42 -14.54
N LEU A 103 3.20 10.31 -13.84
CA LEU A 103 2.78 10.32 -12.45
C LEU A 103 3.92 10.78 -11.54
N SER A 104 3.69 11.86 -10.82
CA SER A 104 4.58 12.28 -9.74
C SER A 104 4.56 11.26 -8.60
N THR A 105 5.70 11.07 -7.93
CA THR A 105 5.71 10.27 -6.70
C THR A 105 4.85 10.96 -5.63
N PRO A 106 4.21 10.20 -4.73
CA PRO A 106 3.52 10.79 -3.60
C PRO A 106 4.47 11.66 -2.77
N TYR A 107 3.90 12.67 -2.10
CA TYR A 107 4.67 13.54 -1.21
C TYR A 107 5.21 12.79 0.00
N ILE A 108 4.43 11.82 0.50
CA ILE A 108 4.82 10.91 1.58
C ILE A 108 4.50 9.49 1.12
N HIS A 109 5.48 8.62 1.20
CA HIS A 109 5.30 7.18 0.98
C HIS A 109 5.65 6.43 2.28
N ILE A 110 4.69 5.66 2.76
CA ILE A 110 4.84 4.79 3.93
C ILE A 110 4.90 3.35 3.43
N ASP A 111 6.10 2.78 3.43
CA ASP A 111 6.29 1.36 3.14
C ASP A 111 6.17 0.54 4.43
N LEU A 112 5.07 -0.21 4.54
CA LEU A 112 4.78 -1.03 5.71
C LEU A 112 5.78 -2.15 5.92
N PHE A 113 6.48 -2.62 4.88
CA PHE A 113 7.52 -3.64 5.05
C PHE A 113 8.66 -3.13 5.96
N LYS A 114 9.06 -1.86 5.77
CA LYS A 114 10.06 -1.20 6.62
C LYS A 114 9.50 -0.87 8.01
N LEU A 115 8.22 -0.50 8.08
CA LEU A 115 7.57 -0.09 9.32
C LEU A 115 7.31 -1.26 10.27
N THR A 116 6.81 -2.39 9.76
CA THR A 116 6.57 -3.62 10.54
C THR A 116 7.88 -4.18 11.10
N ALA A 117 8.96 -4.13 10.31
CA ALA A 117 10.28 -4.57 10.74
C ALA A 117 10.79 -3.80 11.97
N ALA A 118 10.47 -2.50 12.08
CA ALA A 118 10.88 -1.65 13.20
C ALA A 118 10.21 -2.05 14.53
N VAL A 119 9.04 -2.68 14.48
CA VAL A 119 8.34 -3.20 15.66
C VAL A 119 8.58 -4.70 15.90
N GLY A 120 9.47 -5.32 15.12
CA GLY A 120 9.84 -6.73 15.27
C GLY A 120 8.98 -7.71 14.44
N LEU A 121 8.05 -7.20 13.63
CA LEU A 121 7.18 -7.99 12.77
C LEU A 121 7.86 -8.20 11.40
N LYS A 122 8.35 -9.41 11.14
CA LYS A 122 9.16 -9.76 9.96
C LYS A 122 8.48 -10.82 9.08
N GLY A 123 8.49 -10.60 7.77
CA GLY A 123 7.95 -11.51 6.77
C GLY A 123 7.25 -10.78 5.63
N GLY A 124 6.67 -11.53 4.70
CA GLY A 124 5.73 -10.99 3.70
C GLY A 124 4.38 -10.64 4.33
N LEU A 125 3.57 -9.88 3.60
CA LEU A 125 2.29 -9.32 4.05
C LEU A 125 1.42 -10.34 4.81
N LYS A 126 1.19 -11.52 4.22
CA LYS A 126 0.35 -12.58 4.81
C LYS A 126 0.87 -13.13 6.13
N LYS A 127 2.20 -13.21 6.27
CA LYS A 127 2.81 -13.65 7.53
C LYS A 127 2.58 -12.60 8.61
N ILE A 128 2.71 -11.31 8.27
CA ILE A 128 2.44 -10.20 9.19
C ILE A 128 0.96 -10.18 9.60
N GLU A 129 0.05 -10.35 8.64
CA GLU A 129 -1.39 -10.42 8.91
C GLU A 129 -1.74 -11.54 9.88
N LYS A 130 -1.19 -12.74 9.67
CA LYS A 130 -1.38 -13.88 10.58
C LYS A 130 -0.83 -13.59 11.99
N GLN A 131 0.35 -12.96 12.08
CA GLN A 131 0.91 -12.52 13.37
C GLN A 131 0.01 -11.51 14.10
N LEU A 132 -0.76 -10.72 13.35
CA LEU A 132 -1.70 -9.73 13.86
C LEU A 132 -3.14 -10.27 14.00
N GLY A 133 -3.38 -11.55 13.76
CA GLY A 133 -4.72 -12.17 13.82
C GLY A 133 -5.69 -11.70 12.73
N ILE A 134 -5.18 -11.21 11.60
CA ILE A 134 -5.99 -10.80 10.45
C ILE A 134 -6.30 -12.03 9.59
N ASN A 135 -7.57 -12.40 9.52
CA ASN A 135 -8.05 -13.52 8.69
C ASN A 135 -8.34 -13.08 7.25
N ARG A 136 -8.13 -14.00 6.31
CA ARG A 136 -8.45 -13.84 4.88
C ARG A 136 -9.50 -14.84 4.41
N LYS A 137 -10.27 -14.45 3.40
CA LYS A 137 -11.05 -15.38 2.57
C LYS A 137 -10.17 -16.10 1.55
N THR A 138 -9.11 -15.44 1.08
CA THR A 138 -8.12 -16.00 0.14
C THR A 138 -6.94 -16.66 0.87
N GLU A 139 -7.17 -17.26 2.03
CA GLU A 139 -6.11 -17.96 2.78
C GLU A 139 -5.52 -19.08 1.91
N GLY A 140 -4.20 -19.24 1.96
CA GLY A 140 -3.47 -20.24 1.17
C GLY A 140 -3.12 -19.81 -0.26
N MET A 141 -3.73 -18.75 -0.82
CA MET A 141 -3.30 -18.19 -2.10
C MET A 141 -1.93 -17.51 -1.97
N ASN A 142 -1.23 -17.28 -3.08
CA ASN A 142 0.00 -16.49 -3.18
C ASN A 142 0.06 -15.70 -4.51
N GLY A 143 1.12 -14.93 -4.75
CA GLY A 143 1.27 -14.12 -5.97
C GLY A 143 1.34 -14.95 -7.26
N TYR A 144 1.80 -16.20 -7.21
CA TYR A 144 1.76 -17.09 -8.37
C TYR A 144 0.33 -17.51 -8.72
N ASP A 145 -0.53 -17.73 -7.71
CA ASP A 145 -1.96 -17.98 -7.94
C ASP A 145 -2.64 -16.77 -8.58
N ALA A 146 -2.28 -15.55 -8.17
CA ALA A 146 -2.79 -14.32 -8.76
C ALA A 146 -2.47 -14.23 -10.26
N VAL A 147 -1.23 -14.53 -10.66
CA VAL A 147 -0.81 -14.62 -12.07
C VAL A 147 -1.65 -15.66 -12.83
N ARG A 148 -1.88 -16.84 -12.24
CA ARG A 148 -2.69 -17.89 -12.88
C ARG A 148 -4.15 -17.49 -13.04
N LEU A 149 -4.72 -16.78 -12.06
CA LEU A 149 -6.08 -16.25 -12.15
C LEU A 149 -6.20 -15.20 -13.26
N TRP A 150 -5.20 -14.33 -13.40
CA TRP A 150 -5.16 -13.37 -14.50
C TRP A 150 -5.15 -14.06 -15.86
N ARG A 151 -4.27 -15.06 -16.06
CA ARG A 151 -4.21 -15.81 -17.32
C ARG A 151 -5.54 -16.46 -17.70
N ARG A 152 -6.22 -17.08 -16.73
CA ARG A 152 -7.56 -17.65 -16.98
C ARG A 152 -8.56 -16.60 -17.45
N TRP A 153 -8.54 -15.41 -16.85
CA TRP A 153 -9.37 -14.29 -17.28
C TRP A 153 -9.00 -13.82 -18.70
N GLU A 154 -7.71 -13.63 -18.97
CA GLU A 154 -7.21 -13.13 -20.25
C GLU A 154 -7.44 -14.12 -21.41
N ASP A 155 -7.16 -15.40 -21.20
CA ASP A 155 -7.20 -16.44 -22.23
C ASP A 155 -8.64 -16.88 -22.56
N SER A 156 -9.54 -16.87 -21.58
CA SER A 156 -10.87 -17.50 -21.71
C SER A 156 -12.05 -16.65 -21.23
N GLY A 157 -11.80 -15.43 -20.72
CA GLY A 157 -12.86 -14.59 -20.15
C GLY A 157 -13.45 -15.15 -18.85
N ASP A 158 -12.71 -15.97 -18.10
CA ASP A 158 -13.17 -16.58 -16.84
C ASP A 158 -13.47 -15.52 -15.77
N ARG A 159 -14.73 -15.12 -15.69
CA ARG A 159 -15.23 -14.11 -14.74
C ARG A 159 -15.06 -14.56 -13.28
N SER A 160 -15.06 -15.86 -13.01
CA SER A 160 -14.85 -16.35 -11.64
C SER A 160 -13.40 -16.15 -11.22
N ALA A 161 -12.45 -16.41 -12.12
CA ALA A 161 -11.03 -16.16 -11.87
C ALA A 161 -10.76 -14.68 -11.59
N LEU A 162 -11.34 -13.78 -12.40
CA LEU A 162 -11.21 -12.34 -12.19
C LEU A 162 -11.83 -11.90 -10.84
N ARG A 163 -13.01 -12.42 -10.46
CA ARG A 163 -13.63 -12.10 -9.16
C ARG A 163 -12.75 -12.53 -7.99
N THR A 164 -12.14 -13.72 -8.07
CA THR A 164 -11.21 -14.20 -7.03
C THR A 164 -9.96 -13.35 -6.97
N LEU A 165 -9.40 -12.94 -8.12
CA LEU A 165 -8.24 -12.04 -8.17
C LEU A 165 -8.54 -10.67 -7.58
N ILE A 166 -9.72 -10.09 -7.87
CA ILE A 166 -10.16 -8.82 -7.25
C ILE A 166 -10.35 -8.98 -5.74
N LEU A 167 -10.92 -10.11 -5.29
CA LEU A 167 -11.06 -10.37 -3.85
C LEU A 167 -9.70 -10.45 -3.16
N TYR A 168 -8.75 -11.14 -3.79
CA TYR A 168 -7.37 -11.28 -3.32
C TYR A 168 -6.70 -9.91 -3.12
N ASN A 169 -6.62 -9.11 -4.18
CA ASN A 169 -6.07 -7.76 -4.13
C ASN A 169 -6.85 -6.84 -3.16
N ARG A 170 -8.18 -6.99 -3.07
CA ARG A 170 -8.98 -6.24 -2.08
C ARG A 170 -8.54 -6.55 -0.64
N GLU A 171 -8.28 -7.81 -0.32
CA GLU A 171 -7.79 -8.18 1.01
C GLU A 171 -6.39 -7.62 1.25
N ASP A 172 -5.49 -7.69 0.27
CA ASP A 172 -4.15 -7.08 0.36
C ASP A 172 -4.25 -5.59 0.68
N VAL A 173 -4.99 -4.81 -0.12
CA VAL A 173 -5.14 -3.35 0.07
C VAL A 173 -5.81 -2.98 1.40
N ILE A 174 -6.95 -3.61 1.74
CA ILE A 174 -7.69 -3.25 2.96
C ILE A 174 -6.89 -3.59 4.22
N ASN A 175 -6.14 -4.68 4.19
CA ASN A 175 -5.36 -5.11 5.34
C ASN A 175 -4.15 -4.20 5.58
N LEU A 176 -3.62 -3.48 4.57
CA LEU A 176 -2.62 -2.44 4.78
C LEU A 176 -3.07 -1.41 5.82
N LYS A 177 -4.35 -1.01 5.81
CA LYS A 177 -4.89 -0.08 6.83
C LYS A 177 -4.84 -0.68 8.23
N LYS A 178 -5.24 -1.94 8.38
CA LYS A 178 -5.23 -2.63 9.68
C LYS A 178 -3.81 -2.73 10.24
N ILE A 179 -2.86 -3.07 9.38
CA ILE A 179 -1.43 -3.15 9.74
C ILE A 179 -0.90 -1.76 10.12
N MET A 180 -1.17 -0.74 9.29
CA MET A 180 -0.73 0.64 9.55
C MET A 180 -1.26 1.16 10.88
N GLU A 181 -2.53 0.92 11.20
CA GLU A 181 -3.11 1.34 12.48
C GLU A 181 -2.47 0.63 13.67
N CYS A 182 -2.19 -0.67 13.57
CA CYS A 182 -1.55 -1.42 14.64
C CYS A 182 -0.09 -0.98 14.85
N VAL A 183 0.71 -1.04 13.79
CA VAL A 183 2.15 -0.74 13.82
C VAL A 183 2.41 0.72 14.13
N GLY A 184 1.62 1.63 13.55
CA GLY A 184 1.78 3.07 13.77
C GLY A 184 1.55 3.46 15.22
N ARG A 185 0.56 2.86 15.90
CA ARG A 185 0.33 3.09 17.33
C ARG A 185 1.48 2.57 18.18
N LEU A 186 2.03 1.40 17.87
CA LEU A 186 3.18 0.83 18.59
C LEU A 186 4.43 1.72 18.47
N ILE A 187 4.68 2.29 17.30
CA ILE A 187 5.81 3.21 17.08
C ILE A 187 5.65 4.47 17.93
N LEU A 188 4.49 5.13 17.85
CA LEU A 188 4.24 6.36 18.61
C LEU A 188 4.23 6.12 20.13
N GLN A 189 3.81 4.94 20.59
CA GLN A 189 3.85 4.58 22.02
C GLN A 189 5.27 4.37 22.56
N ARG A 190 6.22 3.89 21.74
CA ARG A 190 7.62 3.73 22.15
C ARG A 190 8.29 5.08 22.40
N GLU A 191 8.03 6.06 21.54
CA GLU A 191 8.52 7.44 21.71
C GLU A 191 7.91 8.13 22.94
N GLY A 192 6.62 7.88 23.22
CA GLY A 192 5.96 8.37 24.44
C GLY A 192 6.52 7.77 25.75
N LYS A 193 7.18 6.60 25.69
CA LYS A 193 7.94 6.04 26.83
C LYS A 193 9.32 6.69 26.98
N ASP A 194 9.97 7.06 25.87
CA ASP A 194 11.29 7.68 25.90
C ASP A 194 11.25 9.11 26.47
N LEU A 195 10.18 9.88 26.20
CA LEU A 195 9.96 11.22 26.79
C LEU A 195 9.81 11.21 28.32
N LEU A 196 9.32 10.11 28.92
CA LEU A 196 9.23 9.95 30.38
C LEU A 196 10.53 9.41 31.00
N SER A 197 11.41 8.81 30.19
CA SER A 197 12.70 8.30 30.64
C SER A 197 13.80 9.37 30.66
N SER A 198 13.60 10.48 29.94
CA SER A 198 14.48 11.66 29.93
C SER A 198 14.18 12.68 31.04
N ILE A 199 13.32 12.34 32.01
CA ILE A 199 13.02 13.15 33.20
C ILE A 199 13.41 12.38 34.49
N LYS A 200 14.62 11.83 34.52
CA LYS A 200 15.24 11.39 35.78
C LYS A 200 16.61 12.02 35.94
#